data_AF-A0A2V7K0E6-F1
#
_entry.id   AF-A0A2V7K0E6-F1
#
_cell.length_a   1.000
_cell.length_b   1.000
_cell.length_c   1.000
_cell.angle_alpha   90.00
_cell.angle_beta   90.00
_cell.angle_gamma   90.00
#
_symmetry.space_group_name_H-M   'P 1'
#
loop_
_entity.id
_entity.type
_entity.pdbx_description
1 polymer ?
#
loop_
_entity_poly.entity_id
_entity_poly.type
_entity_poly.pdbx_seq_one_letter_code
_entity_poly.pdbx_strand_id
1 'polypeptide(L)' 'WVECMQHAATLAGDLARFIEIGPGNVLAALAKRIVGGATVVSLGSADEVSRFLDSGE' A
#
# COMPACT_ATOMS: atom_id res chain seq x y z
N TRP A 1 -2.38 -13.61 6.11
CA TRP A 1 -1.81 -12.43 5.41
C TRP A 1 -1.88 -12.58 3.91
N VAL A 2 -1.18 -13.56 3.31
CA VAL A 2 -1.16 -13.77 1.84
C VAL A 2 -2.57 -13.81 1.25
N GLU A 3 -3.42 -14.74 1.68
CA GLU A 3 -4.80 -14.86 1.19
C GLU A 3 -5.64 -13.60 1.47
N CYS A 4 -5.43 -12.94 2.62
CA CYS A 4 -6.12 -11.71 2.96
C CYS A 4 -5.80 -10.58 1.98
N MET A 5 -4.53 -10.42 1.61
CA MET A 5 -4.09 -9.38 0.68
C MET A 5 -4.53 -9.67 -0.75
N GLN A 6 -4.52 -10.95 -1.17
CA GLN A 6 -5.08 -11.36 -2.45
C GLN A 6 -6.58 -11.06 -2.50
N HIS A 7 -7.33 -11.39 -1.45
CA HIS A 7 -8.75 -11.10 -1.38
C HIS A 7 -9.03 -9.59 -1.35
N ALA A 8 -8.27 -8.81 -0.58
CA ALA A 8 -8.37 -7.35 -0.55
C ALA A 8 -8.12 -6.73 -1.94
N ALA A 9 -7.13 -7.23 -2.68
CA ALA A 9 -6.88 -6.81 -4.06
C ALA A 9 -8.09 -7.08 -4.97
N THR A 10 -8.68 -8.28 -4.87
CA THR A 10 -9.89 -8.63 -5.63
C THR A 10 -11.07 -7.70 -5.29
N LEU A 11 -11.27 -7.38 -4.02
CA LEU A 11 -12.36 -6.48 -3.59
C LEU A 11 -12.16 -5.04 -4.06
N ALA A 12 -10.90 -4.57 -4.08
CA ALA A 12 -10.56 -3.22 -4.50
C ALA A 12 -10.52 -3.04 -6.03
N GLY A 13 -10.38 -4.14 -6.79
CA GLY A 13 -10.37 -4.14 -8.26
C GLY A 13 -9.06 -3.62 -8.85
N ASP A 14 -9.07 -3.36 -10.17
CA ASP A 14 -7.86 -3.11 -10.96
C ASP A 14 -7.08 -1.84 -10.57
N LEU A 15 -7.72 -0.91 -9.84
CA LEU A 15 -7.12 0.34 -9.37
C LEU A 15 -6.69 0.27 -7.90
N ALA A 16 -6.59 -0.93 -7.32
CA ALA A 16 -6.17 -1.11 -5.94
C ALA A 16 -4.80 -0.48 -5.66
N ARG A 17 -4.78 0.44 -4.69
CA ARG A 17 -3.56 1.04 -4.16
C ARG A 17 -3.44 0.68 -2.68
N PHE A 18 -2.27 0.18 -2.30
CA PHE A 18 -1.97 -0.19 -0.92
C PHE A 18 -1.08 0.87 -0.28
N ILE A 19 -1.41 1.27 0.94
CA ILE A 19 -0.65 2.28 1.68
C ILE A 19 -0.17 1.62 2.99
N GLU A 20 1.15 1.53 3.18
CA GLU A 20 1.78 1.10 4.43
C GLU A 20 2.02 2.31 5.31
N ILE A 21 1.37 2.35 6.49
CA ILE A 21 1.54 3.42 7.47
C ILE A 21 2.44 2.91 8.60
N GLY A 22 3.58 3.56 8.79
CA GLY A 22 4.59 3.20 9.78
C GLY A 22 5.99 3.10 9.20
N PRO A 23 7.02 3.04 10.06
CA PRO A 23 8.41 3.10 9.63
C PRO A 23 8.81 1.87 8.80
N GLY A 24 9.60 2.11 7.74
CA GLY A 24 10.10 1.07 6.85
C GLY A 24 9.21 0.81 5.64
N ASN A 25 9.34 -0.37 5.03
CA ASN A 25 8.66 -0.75 3.80
C ASN A 25 8.39 -2.27 3.69
N VAL A 26 8.30 -2.95 4.84
CA VAL A 26 8.23 -4.41 4.90
C VAL A 26 6.92 -4.90 4.30
N LEU A 27 5.79 -4.28 4.66
CA LEU A 27 4.48 -4.67 4.15
C LEU A 27 4.35 -4.33 2.67
N ALA A 28 4.89 -3.21 2.21
CA ALA A 28 4.91 -2.86 0.79
C ALA A 28 5.70 -3.89 -0.04
N ALA A 29 6.86 -4.34 0.44
CA ALA A 29 7.64 -5.38 -0.22
C ALA A 29 6.90 -6.73 -0.26
N LEU A 30 6.18 -7.09 0.81
CA LEU A 30 5.36 -8.30 0.85
C LEU A 30 4.14 -8.18 -0.09
N ALA A 31 3.45 -7.04 -0.11
CA ALA A 31 2.31 -6.79 -0.98
C ALA A 31 2.68 -6.93 -2.47
N LYS A 32 3.82 -6.38 -2.90
CA LYS A 32 4.35 -6.54 -4.28
C LYS A 32 4.59 -8.00 -4.68
N ARG A 33 4.97 -8.85 -3.72
CA ARG A 33 5.19 -10.28 -3.96
C ARG A 33 3.89 -11.08 -3.99
N ILE A 34 2.90 -10.68 -3.18
CA ILE A 34 1.63 -11.38 -3.02
C ILE A 34 0.64 -11.01 -4.12
N VAL A 35 0.60 -9.74 -4.50
CA VAL A 35 -0.32 -9.16 -5.48
C VAL A 35 0.50 -8.66 -6.66
N GLY A 36 0.48 -9.42 -7.76
CA GLY A 36 1.23 -9.09 -8.97
C GLY A 36 0.77 -7.74 -9.54
N GLY A 37 1.72 -6.83 -9.77
CA GLY A 37 1.42 -5.49 -10.29
C GLY A 37 0.85 -4.51 -9.24
N ALA A 38 0.89 -4.83 -7.95
CA ALA A 38 0.36 -3.96 -6.91
C ALA A 38 1.03 -2.57 -6.91
N THR A 39 0.18 -1.54 -6.88
CA THR A 39 0.61 -0.17 -6.58
C THR A 39 0.69 0.00 -5.07
N VAL A 40 1.84 0.40 -4.56
CA VAL A 40 2.10 0.52 -3.11
C VAL A 40 2.88 1.79 -2.79
N VAL A 41 2.52 2.43 -1.68
CA VAL A 41 3.21 3.57 -1.08
C VAL A 41 3.47 3.27 0.39
N SER A 42 4.66 3.61 0.91
CA SER A 42 4.98 3.52 2.35
C SER A 42 5.14 4.94 2.90
N LEU A 43 4.49 5.23 4.03
CA LEU A 43 4.51 6.51 4.73
C LEU A 43 5.02 6.27 6.16
N GLY A 44 6.29 6.58 6.39
CA GLY A 44 7.01 6.28 7.62
C GLY A 44 6.99 7.38 8.68
N SER A 45 6.53 8.57 8.32
CA SER A 45 6.48 9.73 9.21
C SER A 45 5.23 10.57 9.04
N ALA A 46 4.91 11.39 10.05
CA ALA A 46 3.79 12.33 10.00
C ALA A 46 3.94 13.37 8.87
N ASP A 47 5.17 13.79 8.57
CA ASP A 47 5.45 14.73 7.48
C ASP A 47 5.16 14.10 6.12
N GLU A 48 5.55 12.83 5.93
CA GLU A 48 5.25 12.08 4.71
C GLU A 48 3.75 11.86 4.52
N VAL A 49 3.01 11.55 5.60
CA VAL A 49 1.54 11.47 5.57
C VAL A 49 0.94 12.82 5.19
N SER A 50 1.41 13.92 5.79
CA SER A 50 0.88 15.26 5.51
C SER A 50 1.08 15.63 4.04
N ARG A 51 2.29 15.42 3.49
CA ARG A 51 2.59 15.65 2.07
C ARG A 51 1.74 14.79 1.14
N PHE A 52 1.52 13.53 1.48
CA PHE A 52 0.69 12.62 0.70
C PHE A 52 -0.77 13.12 0.61
N LEU A 53 -1.32 13.62 1.73
CA LEU A 53 -2.67 14.17 1.76
C LEU A 53 -2.78 15.50 1.00
N ASP A 54 -1.77 16.36 1.10
CA ASP A 54 -1.75 17.65 0.41
C ASP A 54 -1.58 17.51 -1.11
N SER A 55 -0.97 16.41 -1.59
CA SER A 55 -0.80 16.17 -3.03
C SER A 55 -2.08 15.79 -3.78
N GLY A 56 -3.19 15.54 -3.08
CA GLY A 56 -4.49 15.28 -3.72
C GLY A 56 -4.53 14.08 -4.68
N GLU A 57 -3.68 13.08 -4.45
CA GLU A 57 -3.68 11.78 -5.14
C GLU A 57 -4.55 10.74 -4.42
#